data_AF-A0A3N1VJJ6-F1
#
_entry.id   AF-A0A3N1VJJ6-F1
#
_cell.length_a   1.000
_cell.length_b   1.000
_cell.length_c   1.000
_cell.angle_alpha   90.00
_cell.angle_beta   90.00
_cell.angle_gamma   90.00
#
_symmetry.space_group_name_H-M   'P 1'
#
loop_
_entity.id
_entity.type
_entity.pdbx_description
1 polymer ?
#
loop_
_entity_poly.entity_id
_entity_poly.type
_entity_poly.pdbx_seq_one_letter_code
_entity_poly.pdbx_strand_id
1 'polypeptide(L)'
;MARKEVKITGWLTILAVTATLWLLSIQGAAAAKIRITLNDGNRVEVPYCWEAKNTIFFEVPGGVAGLPKGQVRSIQEIVAGSEIAYDTVGSRVRTAGATDPDQQKAWAALLRGTPPETSTETLSPEELAQLLTSTTPSQEPRHAVRLYRTSFYPKGDVAQWMRGQKDGAVLLVKYLVNIPEDVPEKRFELILYDGHDRIVQRQPCSVQPVEVPAKLAEKLGLRGRLYAVVSKIKPDPDIRRYELATWR
;
A
#
# COMPACT_ATOMS: atom_id res chain seq x y z
N MET A 1 -22.33 65.84 4.61
CA MET A 1 -22.24 64.48 4.00
C MET A 1 -20.84 63.94 4.26
N ALA A 2 -20.66 63.02 5.20
CA ALA A 2 -19.38 62.36 5.46
C ALA A 2 -19.47 60.90 5.00
N ARG A 3 -18.69 60.54 3.96
CA ARG A 3 -18.58 59.15 3.47
C ARG A 3 -17.71 58.36 4.46
N LYS A 4 -18.29 57.37 5.12
CA LYS A 4 -17.58 56.34 5.88
C LYS A 4 -16.84 55.43 4.90
N GLU A 5 -15.51 55.49 4.89
CA GLU A 5 -14.69 54.49 4.22
C GLU A 5 -14.77 53.17 5.01
N VAL A 6 -15.37 52.17 4.40
CA VAL A 6 -15.46 50.82 4.95
C VAL A 6 -14.13 50.11 4.68
N LYS A 7 -13.45 49.65 5.73
CA LYS A 7 -12.20 48.89 5.67
C LYS A 7 -12.43 47.50 5.04
N ILE A 8 -12.34 47.43 3.72
CA ILE A 8 -12.47 46.20 2.91
C ILE A 8 -11.22 45.29 3.02
N THR A 9 -10.11 45.79 3.56
CA THR A 9 -8.81 45.11 3.60
C THR A 9 -8.74 43.88 4.51
N GLY A 10 -9.59 43.77 5.54
CA GLY A 10 -9.57 42.63 6.47
C GLY A 10 -10.20 41.34 5.94
N TRP A 11 -11.15 41.44 5.00
CA TRP A 11 -11.86 40.27 4.46
C TRP A 11 -11.07 39.58 3.35
N LEU A 12 -10.32 40.35 2.56
CA LEU A 12 -9.47 39.83 1.50
C LEU A 12 -8.30 38.98 2.05
N THR A 13 -7.73 39.36 3.20
CA THR A 13 -6.67 38.56 3.84
C THR A 13 -7.19 37.25 4.42
N ILE A 14 -8.39 37.24 5.01
CA ILE A 14 -9.01 36.00 5.54
C ILE A 14 -9.36 35.05 4.39
N LEU A 15 -9.89 35.55 3.27
CA LEU A 15 -10.15 34.76 2.06
C LEU A 15 -8.86 34.19 1.45
N ALA A 16 -7.78 34.98 1.41
CA ALA A 16 -6.50 34.51 0.89
C ALA A 16 -5.86 33.42 1.77
N VAL A 17 -5.96 33.53 3.10
CA VAL A 17 -5.43 32.53 4.05
C VAL A 17 -6.26 31.24 4.02
N THR A 18 -7.59 31.34 3.88
CA THR A 18 -8.43 30.14 3.72
C THR A 18 -8.19 29.47 2.37
N ALA A 19 -8.09 30.21 1.26
CA ALA A 19 -7.78 29.63 -0.05
C ALA A 19 -6.41 28.93 -0.08
N THR A 20 -5.40 29.48 0.60
CA THR A 20 -4.08 28.84 0.71
C THR A 20 -4.10 27.59 1.60
N LEU A 21 -4.87 27.56 2.69
CA LEU A 21 -5.06 26.34 3.49
C LEU A 21 -5.77 25.22 2.71
N TRP A 22 -6.72 25.56 1.83
CA TRP A 22 -7.39 24.57 0.98
C TRP A 22 -6.48 24.03 -0.13
N LEU A 23 -5.59 24.85 -0.69
CA LEU A 23 -4.61 24.42 -1.71
C LEU A 23 -3.50 23.55 -1.12
N LEU A 24 -3.13 23.74 0.15
CA LEU A 24 -2.13 22.93 0.85
C LEU A 24 -2.66 21.54 1.29
N SER A 25 -3.97 21.33 1.30
CA SER A 25 -4.59 20.09 1.79
C SER A 25 -4.72 18.98 0.73
N ILE A 26 -4.22 19.19 -0.50
CA ILE A 26 -4.37 18.23 -1.62
C ILE A 26 -3.14 17.34 -1.81
N GLN A 27 -2.12 17.43 -0.96
CA GLN A 27 -1.07 16.40 -0.93
C GLN A 27 -1.58 15.17 -0.19
N GLY A 28 -2.55 14.49 -0.81
CA GLY A 28 -2.96 13.16 -0.42
C GLY A 28 -1.74 12.25 -0.50
N ALA A 29 -1.15 11.96 0.66
CA ALA A 29 -0.41 10.72 0.82
C ALA A 29 -1.31 9.63 0.25
N ALA A 30 -0.87 8.97 -0.82
CA ALA A 30 -1.65 7.93 -1.49
C ALA A 30 -1.84 6.78 -0.50
N ALA A 31 -2.89 6.89 0.33
CA ALA A 31 -3.29 5.85 1.24
C ALA A 31 -3.70 4.64 0.39
N ALA A 32 -3.33 3.46 0.86
CA ALA A 32 -3.81 2.20 0.28
C ALA A 32 -5.34 2.25 0.12
N LYS A 33 -5.90 1.52 -0.84
CA LYS A 33 -7.35 1.45 -1.04
C LYS A 33 -7.85 0.06 -0.68
N ILE A 34 -9.08 -0.03 -0.18
CA ILE A 34 -9.77 -1.31 0.00
C ILE A 34 -10.59 -1.59 -1.27
N ARG A 35 -10.28 -2.70 -1.93
CA ARG A 35 -11.02 -3.18 -3.10
C ARG A 35 -11.95 -4.32 -2.68
N ILE A 36 -13.25 -4.09 -2.84
CA ILE A 36 -14.31 -5.08 -2.66
C ILE A 36 -14.63 -5.64 -4.04
N THR A 37 -14.44 -6.95 -4.23
CA THR A 37 -14.83 -7.65 -5.46
C THR A 37 -16.10 -8.43 -5.20
N LEU A 38 -17.09 -8.25 -6.06
CA LEU A 38 -18.38 -8.93 -6.02
C LEU A 38 -18.33 -10.27 -6.78
N ASN A 39 -19.33 -11.12 -6.57
CA ASN A 39 -19.44 -12.42 -7.23
C ASN A 39 -19.61 -12.32 -8.75
N ASP A 40 -20.22 -11.24 -9.23
CA ASP A 40 -20.37 -10.93 -10.66
C ASP A 40 -19.09 -10.39 -11.31
N GLY A 41 -18.02 -10.18 -10.52
CA GLY A 41 -16.74 -9.63 -10.97
C GLY A 41 -16.64 -8.11 -10.90
N ASN A 42 -17.71 -7.40 -10.55
CA ASN A 42 -17.68 -5.96 -10.33
C ASN A 42 -16.79 -5.61 -9.12
N ARG A 43 -16.18 -4.43 -9.17
CA ARG A 43 -15.21 -3.97 -8.17
C ARG A 43 -15.60 -2.62 -7.63
N VAL A 44 -15.49 -2.45 -6.32
CA VAL A 44 -15.71 -1.19 -5.62
C VAL A 44 -14.44 -0.86 -4.84
N GLU A 45 -13.87 0.32 -5.07
CA GLU A 45 -12.69 0.81 -4.35
C GLU A 45 -13.09 1.89 -3.37
N VAL A 46 -12.77 1.68 -2.09
CA VAL A 46 -13.16 2.56 -0.98
C VAL A 46 -11.97 2.78 -0.03
N PRO A 47 -11.92 3.90 0.70
CA PRO A 47 -10.85 4.15 1.67
C PRO A 47 -10.89 3.16 2.84
N TYR A 48 -12.08 2.72 3.24
CA TYR A 48 -12.32 1.71 4.26
C TYR A 48 -13.71 1.10 4.11
N CYS A 49 -13.96 -0.05 4.75
CA CYS A 49 -15.29 -0.64 4.87
C CYS A 49 -15.45 -1.36 6.21
N TRP A 50 -16.67 -1.62 6.66
CA TRP A 50 -16.92 -2.36 7.88
C TRP A 50 -18.06 -3.36 7.72
N GLU A 51 -17.96 -4.48 8.42
CA GLU A 51 -18.97 -5.51 8.43
C GLU A 51 -19.90 -5.33 9.64
N ALA A 52 -21.20 -5.26 9.38
CA ALA A 52 -22.23 -5.33 10.40
C ALA A 52 -23.45 -6.09 9.88
N LYS A 53 -24.00 -7.00 10.70
CA LYS A 53 -25.24 -7.75 10.39
C LYS A 53 -25.26 -8.40 9.00
N ASN A 54 -24.15 -9.06 8.62
CA ASN A 54 -23.99 -9.72 7.31
C ASN A 54 -24.03 -8.77 6.09
N THR A 55 -23.75 -7.48 6.31
CA THR A 55 -23.64 -6.45 5.29
C THR A 55 -22.28 -5.77 5.42
N ILE A 56 -21.60 -5.56 4.30
CA ILE A 56 -20.39 -4.76 4.20
C ILE A 56 -20.81 -3.33 3.87
N PHE A 57 -20.52 -2.40 4.76
CA PHE A 57 -20.80 -0.98 4.62
C PHE A 57 -19.55 -0.20 4.26
N PHE A 58 -19.73 0.87 3.50
CA PHE A 58 -18.67 1.81 3.15
C PHE A 58 -19.26 3.18 2.83
N GLU A 59 -18.44 4.21 2.94
CA GLU A 59 -18.83 5.58 2.62
C GLU A 59 -18.83 5.82 1.12
N VAL A 60 -19.83 6.56 0.66
CA VAL A 60 -19.95 7.08 -0.71
C VAL A 60 -20.34 8.56 -0.66
N PRO A 61 -20.10 9.35 -1.72
CA PRO A 61 -20.62 10.71 -1.77
C PRO A 61 -22.12 10.74 -1.49
N GLY A 62 -22.52 11.42 -0.41
CA GLY A 62 -23.92 11.53 0.00
C GLY A 62 -24.43 10.50 1.01
N GLY A 63 -23.59 9.59 1.52
CA GLY A 63 -23.99 8.72 2.64
C GLY A 63 -23.20 7.42 2.77
N VAL A 64 -23.87 6.38 3.26
CA VAL A 64 -23.30 5.04 3.46
C VAL A 64 -24.02 4.06 2.55
N ALA A 65 -23.26 3.31 1.77
CA ALA A 65 -23.76 2.19 0.97
C ALA A 65 -23.54 0.86 1.71
N GLY A 66 -24.39 -0.12 1.43
CA GLY A 66 -24.33 -1.46 2.02
C GLY A 66 -24.41 -2.54 0.96
N LEU A 67 -23.51 -3.52 1.03
CA LEU A 67 -23.47 -4.71 0.19
C LEU A 67 -23.74 -5.96 1.03
N PRO A 68 -24.72 -6.81 0.68
CA PRO A 68 -24.89 -8.10 1.33
C PRO A 68 -23.61 -8.92 1.23
N LYS A 69 -23.14 -9.49 2.35
CA LYS A 69 -21.89 -10.28 2.38
C LYS A 69 -21.91 -11.45 1.42
N GLY A 70 -23.07 -12.07 1.20
CA GLY A 70 -23.25 -13.14 0.23
C GLY A 70 -22.98 -12.74 -1.23
N GLN A 71 -22.97 -11.44 -1.56
CA GLN A 71 -22.60 -10.92 -2.88
C GLN A 71 -21.12 -10.56 -2.99
N VAL A 72 -20.41 -10.48 -1.86
CA VAL A 72 -18.99 -10.12 -1.80
C VAL A 72 -18.14 -11.37 -1.96
N ARG A 73 -17.34 -11.40 -3.02
CA ARG A 73 -16.40 -12.48 -3.29
C ARG A 73 -15.12 -12.34 -2.48
N SER A 74 -14.58 -11.13 -2.39
CA SER A 74 -13.33 -10.87 -1.65
C SER A 74 -13.14 -9.40 -1.30
N ILE A 75 -12.42 -9.15 -0.22
CA ILE A 75 -11.96 -7.81 0.18
C ILE A 75 -10.43 -7.82 0.18
N GLN A 76 -9.82 -6.89 -0.56
CA GLN A 76 -8.37 -6.78 -0.73
C GLN A 76 -7.91 -5.40 -0.30
N GLU A 77 -6.72 -5.32 0.30
CA GLU A 77 -6.04 -4.05 0.52
C GLU A 77 -5.01 -3.85 -0.60
N ILE A 78 -5.24 -2.86 -1.46
CA ILE A 78 -4.36 -2.45 -2.55
C ILE A 78 -3.35 -1.46 -1.98
N VAL A 79 -2.12 -1.92 -1.79
CA VAL A 79 -1.06 -1.19 -1.09
C VAL A 79 -0.43 -0.16 -2.02
N ALA A 80 -0.19 -0.53 -3.27
CA ALA A 80 0.38 0.33 -4.29
C ALA A 80 0.16 -0.26 -5.69
N GLY A 81 0.30 0.56 -6.74
CA GLY A 81 0.25 0.09 -8.12
C GLY A 81 1.00 1.03 -9.05
N SER A 82 1.49 0.48 -10.16
CA SER A 82 2.15 1.28 -11.19
C SER A 82 2.05 0.61 -12.57
N GLU A 83 2.13 1.43 -13.60
CA GLU A 83 2.24 0.99 -14.99
C GLU A 83 3.66 0.54 -15.30
N ILE A 84 3.78 -0.45 -16.21
CA ILE A 84 5.03 -0.95 -16.75
C ILE A 84 5.28 -0.25 -18.09
N ALA A 85 6.40 0.47 -18.16
CA ALA A 85 6.85 1.16 -19.35
C ALA A 85 8.10 0.43 -19.90
N TYR A 86 7.90 -0.44 -20.88
CA TYR A 86 8.97 -1.23 -21.51
C TYR A 86 9.91 -0.39 -22.39
N ASP A 87 9.47 0.79 -22.80
CA ASP A 87 10.22 1.77 -23.57
C ASP A 87 11.26 2.52 -22.72
N THR A 88 11.08 2.57 -21.40
CA THR A 88 12.07 3.14 -20.49
C THR A 88 12.98 2.06 -19.90
N VAL A 89 14.22 2.01 -20.37
CA VAL A 89 15.28 1.10 -19.89
C VAL A 89 15.86 1.53 -18.52
N GLY A 90 15.23 2.50 -17.84
CA GLY A 90 15.73 3.11 -16.60
C GLY A 90 15.13 2.52 -15.32
N SER A 91 15.90 2.56 -14.23
CA SER A 91 15.37 2.34 -12.88
C SER A 91 14.45 3.49 -12.49
N ARG A 92 13.22 3.20 -12.08
CA ARG A 92 12.28 4.17 -11.53
C ARG A 92 12.29 4.03 -10.01
N VAL A 93 12.65 5.10 -9.33
CA VAL A 93 12.60 5.20 -7.86
C VAL A 93 11.54 6.24 -7.52
N ARG A 94 10.56 5.87 -6.71
CA ARG A 94 9.54 6.77 -6.19
C ARG A 94 9.54 6.71 -4.67
N THR A 95 9.43 7.86 -4.03
CA THR A 95 9.34 8.00 -2.58
C THR A 95 8.00 8.64 -2.26
N ALA A 96 7.18 7.95 -1.46
CA ALA A 96 5.84 8.41 -1.12
C ALA A 96 5.91 9.30 0.13
N GLY A 97 5.36 10.52 0.03
CA GLY A 97 5.19 11.41 1.18
C GLY A 97 6.48 12.01 1.77
N ALA A 98 7.60 11.97 1.05
CA ALA A 98 8.84 12.61 1.47
C ALA A 98 8.89 14.06 0.93
N THR A 99 8.66 15.03 1.81
CA THR A 99 8.62 16.45 1.47
C THR A 99 10.01 17.07 1.41
N ASP A 100 10.98 16.50 2.14
CA ASP A 100 12.36 16.98 2.26
C ASP A 100 13.31 16.20 1.32
N PRO A 101 14.15 16.88 0.50
CA PRO A 101 15.18 16.25 -0.32
C PRO A 101 16.10 15.26 0.42
N ASP A 102 16.45 15.54 1.67
CA ASP A 102 17.33 14.65 2.46
C ASP A 102 16.61 13.37 2.87
N GLN A 103 15.33 13.47 3.21
CA GLN A 103 14.46 12.31 3.45
C GLN A 103 14.25 11.50 2.18
N GLN A 104 14.06 12.15 1.02
CA GLN A 104 13.97 11.47 -0.27
C GLN A 104 15.24 10.69 -0.58
N LYS A 105 16.42 11.28 -0.35
CA LYS A 105 17.72 10.63 -0.56
C LYS A 105 17.91 9.42 0.36
N ALA A 106 17.52 9.54 1.63
CA ALA A 106 17.55 8.44 2.58
C ALA A 106 16.62 7.28 2.17
N TRP A 107 15.39 7.57 1.74
CA TRP A 107 14.47 6.56 1.23
C TRP A 107 14.99 5.88 -0.04
N ALA A 108 15.53 6.66 -0.97
CA ALA A 108 16.13 6.14 -2.19
C ALA A 108 17.33 5.22 -1.89
N ALA A 109 18.13 5.52 -0.87
CA ALA A 109 19.25 4.68 -0.45
C ALA A 109 18.76 3.31 0.08
N LEU A 110 17.74 3.29 0.94
CA LEU A 110 17.14 2.05 1.44
C LEU A 110 16.50 1.20 0.33
N LEU A 111 15.88 1.86 -0.64
CA LEU A 111 15.29 1.21 -1.81
C LEU A 111 16.35 0.58 -2.71
N ARG A 112 17.45 1.31 -2.98
CA ARG A 112 18.57 0.85 -3.83
C ARG A 112 19.49 -0.16 -3.15
N GLY A 113 19.47 -0.25 -1.82
CA GLY A 113 20.17 -1.29 -1.09
C GLY A 113 19.81 -2.67 -1.62
N THR A 114 20.82 -3.48 -1.90
CA THR A 114 20.67 -4.86 -2.37
C THR A 114 19.81 -5.62 -1.37
N PRO A 115 18.75 -6.32 -1.80
CA PRO A 115 18.08 -7.26 -0.91
C PRO A 115 19.12 -8.29 -0.46
N PRO A 116 19.20 -8.65 0.84
CA PRO A 116 20.06 -9.74 1.26
C PRO A 116 19.70 -10.98 0.40
N GLU A 117 20.74 -11.57 -0.20
CA GLU A 117 20.59 -12.83 -0.92
C GLU A 117 19.95 -13.83 0.03
N THR A 118 18.82 -14.37 -0.40
CA THR A 118 18.06 -15.37 0.34
C THR A 118 18.84 -16.68 0.24
N SER A 119 19.83 -16.88 1.11
CA SER A 119 20.19 -18.23 1.54
C SER A 119 19.00 -18.75 2.34
N THR A 120 18.11 -19.47 1.67
CA THR A 120 17.00 -20.17 2.29
C THR A 120 17.55 -21.25 3.23
N GLU A 121 17.50 -20.98 4.53
CA GLU A 121 17.63 -22.02 5.55
C GLU A 121 16.21 -22.49 5.91
N THR A 122 15.98 -23.80 5.74
CA THR A 122 14.71 -24.48 6.03
C THR A 122 14.47 -24.57 7.52
N LEU A 123 13.33 -24.03 7.99
CA LEU A 123 12.83 -24.28 9.34
C LEU A 123 12.50 -25.76 9.51
N SER A 124 12.88 -26.32 10.65
CA SER A 124 12.70 -27.75 10.94
C SER A 124 11.23 -28.06 11.25
N PRO A 125 10.74 -29.28 10.97
CA PRO A 125 9.35 -29.68 11.26
C PRO A 125 8.95 -29.52 12.73
N GLU A 126 9.91 -29.51 13.66
CA GLU A 126 9.70 -29.38 15.10
C GLU A 126 9.39 -27.94 15.53
N GLU A 127 9.96 -26.94 14.85
CA GLU A 127 9.69 -25.51 15.11
C GLU A 127 8.28 -25.11 14.65
N LEU A 128 7.76 -25.76 13.60
CA LEU A 128 6.41 -25.54 13.09
C LEU A 128 5.33 -26.08 14.04
N ALA A 129 5.62 -27.17 14.76
CA ALA A 129 4.69 -27.80 15.69
C ALA A 129 4.50 -27.00 16.99
N GLN A 130 5.55 -26.30 17.45
CA GLN A 130 5.49 -25.45 18.64
C GLN A 130 4.73 -24.13 18.42
N LEU A 131 4.72 -23.61 17.20
CA LEU A 131 3.94 -22.42 16.83
C LEU A 131 2.44 -22.70 16.73
N LEU A 132 2.05 -23.94 16.44
CA LEU A 132 0.64 -24.34 16.30
C LEU A 132 -0.03 -24.73 17.64
N THR A 133 0.74 -24.87 18.72
CA THR A 133 0.22 -25.30 20.04
C THR A 133 -0.12 -24.16 21.01
N SER A 134 0.11 -22.90 20.63
CA SER A 134 -0.14 -21.73 21.48
C SER A 134 -1.24 -20.83 20.91
N THR A 135 -2.45 -21.34 20.77
CA THR A 135 -3.61 -20.46 20.58
C THR A 135 -4.89 -21.07 21.12
N THR A 136 -5.23 -20.71 22.35
CA THR A 136 -6.59 -20.84 22.88
C THR A 136 -7.23 -19.46 22.83
N PRO A 137 -8.32 -19.25 22.08
CA PRO A 137 -9.21 -18.13 22.35
C PRO A 137 -10.50 -18.65 22.98
N SER A 138 -10.69 -18.32 24.25
CA SER A 138 -12.01 -18.24 24.87
C SER A 138 -12.34 -16.76 25.06
N GLN A 139 -13.33 -16.27 24.32
CA GLN A 139 -14.17 -15.14 24.74
C GLN A 139 -15.44 -15.07 23.87
N GLU A 140 -16.57 -14.93 24.55
CA GLU A 140 -17.92 -14.86 23.99
C GLU A 140 -18.14 -13.69 22.99
N PRO A 141 -19.08 -13.83 22.04
CA PRO A 141 -19.24 -12.90 20.94
C PRO A 141 -19.98 -11.64 21.40
N ARG A 142 -19.23 -10.55 21.64
CA ARG A 142 -19.75 -9.22 21.33
C ARG A 142 -19.91 -9.17 19.81
N HIS A 143 -21.02 -8.63 19.29
CA HIS A 143 -21.19 -8.38 17.85
C HIS A 143 -20.12 -7.40 17.38
N ALA A 144 -18.92 -7.90 17.12
CA ALA A 144 -17.75 -7.14 16.79
C ALA A 144 -17.91 -6.68 15.34
N VAL A 145 -18.11 -5.36 15.17
CA VAL A 145 -18.04 -4.73 13.86
C VAL A 145 -16.61 -4.94 13.35
N ARG A 146 -16.45 -5.72 12.28
CA ARG A 146 -15.13 -5.97 11.68
C ARG A 146 -14.81 -4.82 10.73
N LEU A 147 -13.88 -3.96 11.14
CA LEU A 147 -13.41 -2.82 10.35
C LEU A 147 -12.25 -3.24 9.45
N TYR A 148 -12.38 -2.99 8.15
CA TYR A 148 -11.34 -3.13 7.14
C TYR A 148 -10.84 -1.75 6.77
N ARG A 149 -9.62 -1.44 7.19
CA ARG A 149 -8.93 -0.17 6.91
C ARG A 149 -7.51 -0.44 6.44
N THR A 150 -6.92 0.57 5.84
CA THR A 150 -5.50 0.54 5.49
C THR A 150 -4.65 0.28 6.73
N SER A 151 -3.77 -0.70 6.65
CA SER A 151 -2.77 -1.02 7.66
C SER A 151 -1.35 -0.97 7.10
N PHE A 152 -1.22 -0.77 5.79
CA PHE A 152 0.06 -0.62 5.10
C PHE A 152 0.25 0.81 4.62
N TYR A 153 1.42 1.36 4.95
CA TYR A 153 1.81 2.69 4.53
C TYR A 153 3.03 2.56 3.61
N PRO A 154 2.84 2.54 2.27
CA PRO A 154 3.96 2.52 1.34
C PRO A 154 4.79 3.79 1.54
N LYS A 155 6.12 3.61 1.68
CA LYS A 155 7.09 4.70 1.82
C LYS A 155 7.83 4.99 0.53
N GLY A 156 7.80 4.04 -0.40
CA GLY A 156 8.36 4.19 -1.73
C GLY A 156 8.46 2.86 -2.44
N ASP A 157 8.76 2.94 -3.72
CA ASP A 157 8.91 1.81 -4.61
C ASP A 157 10.07 2.00 -5.59
N VAL A 158 10.64 0.86 -5.99
CA VAL A 158 11.60 0.78 -7.07
C VAL A 158 11.16 -0.29 -8.06
N ALA A 159 11.15 0.11 -9.32
CA ALA A 159 11.01 -0.80 -10.46
C ALA A 159 12.28 -0.70 -11.31
N GLN A 160 13.02 -1.80 -11.41
CA GLN A 160 14.30 -1.82 -12.11
C GLN A 160 14.47 -3.09 -12.94
N TRP A 161 14.83 -2.90 -14.21
CA TRP A 161 15.27 -3.99 -15.08
C TRP A 161 16.65 -4.49 -14.64
N MET A 162 16.78 -5.81 -14.48
CA MET A 162 18.01 -6.49 -14.12
C MET A 162 18.27 -7.65 -15.07
N ARG A 163 19.54 -8.01 -15.28
CA ARG A 163 19.91 -9.25 -15.97
C ARG A 163 19.87 -10.39 -14.96
N GLY A 164 19.00 -11.37 -15.16
CA GLY A 164 19.01 -12.61 -14.42
C GLY A 164 20.23 -13.47 -14.83
N GLN A 165 20.83 -14.16 -13.86
CA GLN A 165 22.03 -14.98 -14.11
C GLN A 165 21.78 -16.12 -15.12
N LYS A 166 20.53 -16.57 -15.31
CA LYS A 166 20.17 -17.68 -16.23
C LYS A 166 18.92 -17.43 -17.10
N ASP A 167 18.13 -16.39 -16.83
CA ASP A 167 16.73 -16.29 -17.28
C ASP A 167 16.42 -15.01 -18.11
N GLY A 168 17.44 -14.39 -18.71
CA GLY A 168 17.27 -13.16 -19.50
C GLY A 168 17.06 -11.92 -18.63
N ALA A 169 16.41 -10.89 -19.17
CA ALA A 169 16.06 -9.69 -18.40
C ALA A 169 14.87 -9.98 -17.47
N VAL A 170 14.83 -9.38 -16.28
CA VAL A 170 13.71 -9.43 -15.34
C VAL A 170 13.44 -8.04 -14.78
N LEU A 171 12.17 -7.71 -14.53
CA LEU A 171 11.79 -6.50 -13.83
C LEU A 171 11.70 -6.80 -12.34
N LEU A 172 12.59 -6.24 -11.54
CA LEU A 172 12.50 -6.28 -10.09
C LEU A 172 11.59 -5.16 -9.62
N VAL A 173 10.57 -5.52 -8.86
CA VAL A 173 9.71 -4.58 -8.17
C VAL A 173 9.95 -4.74 -6.68
N LYS A 174 10.29 -3.64 -6.00
CA LYS A 174 10.54 -3.58 -4.55
C LYS A 174 9.73 -2.46 -3.95
N TYR A 175 8.94 -2.78 -2.94
CA TYR A 175 8.19 -1.82 -2.13
C TYR A 175 8.76 -1.75 -0.73
N LEU A 176 8.90 -0.55 -0.17
CA LEU A 176 9.12 -0.35 1.25
C LEU A 176 7.80 -0.03 1.93
N VAL A 177 7.41 -0.89 2.86
CA VAL A 177 6.12 -0.81 3.55
C VAL A 177 6.37 -0.71 5.04
N ASN A 178 5.83 0.32 5.68
CA ASN A 178 5.82 0.42 7.13
C ASN A 178 4.62 -0.33 7.68
N ILE A 179 4.86 -1.26 8.60
CA ILE A 179 3.82 -2.12 9.20
C ILE A 179 3.86 -1.94 10.73
N PRO A 180 2.77 -1.47 11.35
CA PRO A 180 2.71 -1.26 12.80
C PRO A 180 2.69 -2.54 13.64
N GLU A 181 2.26 -3.65 13.03
CA GLU A 181 2.05 -4.96 13.68
C GLU A 181 3.03 -6.01 13.12
N ASP A 182 3.21 -7.11 13.86
CA ASP A 182 3.99 -8.26 13.36
C ASP A 182 3.31 -8.90 12.13
N VAL A 183 4.14 -9.28 11.15
CA VAL A 183 3.72 -9.63 9.78
C VAL A 183 3.81 -11.14 9.43
N PRO A 184 4.10 -12.10 10.34
CA PRO A 184 4.50 -13.44 9.91
C PRO A 184 3.44 -14.20 9.09
N GLU A 185 2.16 -13.83 9.20
CA GLU A 185 1.06 -14.49 8.47
C GLU A 185 0.58 -13.74 7.22
N LYS A 186 1.08 -12.52 6.95
CA LYS A 186 0.52 -11.69 5.87
C LYS A 186 1.16 -12.02 4.53
N ARG A 187 0.33 -12.55 3.61
CA ARG A 187 0.73 -12.85 2.23
C ARG A 187 0.51 -11.63 1.35
N PHE A 188 1.58 -11.21 0.68
CA PHE A 188 1.55 -10.18 -0.35
C PHE A 188 1.57 -10.85 -1.72
N GLU A 189 0.77 -10.33 -2.64
CA GLU A 189 0.76 -10.75 -4.03
C GLU A 189 0.94 -9.55 -4.94
N LEU A 190 1.70 -9.76 -6.02
CA LEU A 190 1.72 -8.86 -7.15
C LEU A 190 0.69 -9.34 -8.17
N ILE A 191 -0.28 -8.48 -8.49
CA ILE A 191 -1.30 -8.73 -9.50
C ILE A 191 -0.87 -8.01 -10.77
N LEU A 192 -0.74 -8.76 -11.86
CA LEU A 192 -0.30 -8.28 -13.16
C LEU A 192 -1.51 -8.14 -14.10
N TYR A 193 -1.61 -7.02 -14.79
CA TYR A 193 -2.74 -6.67 -15.65
C TYR A 193 -2.31 -6.41 -17.09
N ASP A 194 -3.19 -6.74 -18.02
CA ASP A 194 -3.04 -6.39 -19.43
C ASP A 194 -3.47 -4.94 -19.74
N GLY A 195 -3.41 -4.56 -21.02
CA GLY A 195 -3.87 -3.25 -21.50
C GLY A 195 -5.39 -3.00 -21.40
N HIS A 196 -6.17 -4.01 -21.02
CA HIS A 196 -7.63 -3.95 -20.85
C HIS A 196 -8.06 -4.14 -19.38
N ASP A 197 -7.14 -3.95 -18.43
CA ASP A 197 -7.37 -4.12 -16.99
C ASP A 197 -7.75 -5.54 -16.55
N ARG A 198 -7.48 -6.55 -17.38
CA ARG A 198 -7.70 -7.96 -17.04
C ARG A 198 -6.49 -8.51 -16.32
N ILE A 199 -6.73 -9.38 -15.35
CA ILE A 199 -5.66 -10.03 -14.60
C ILE A 199 -5.02 -11.08 -15.50
N VAL A 200 -3.74 -10.91 -15.80
CA VAL A 200 -2.92 -11.87 -16.55
C VAL A 200 -2.33 -12.90 -15.60
N GLN A 201 -1.78 -12.44 -14.48
CA GLN A 201 -1.08 -13.31 -13.53
C GLN A 201 -1.16 -12.75 -12.11
N ARG A 202 -1.09 -13.65 -11.13
CA ARG A 202 -0.84 -13.32 -9.72
C ARG A 202 0.42 -14.06 -9.27
N GLN A 203 1.30 -13.37 -8.58
CA GLN A 203 2.53 -13.95 -8.06
C GLN A 203 2.74 -13.60 -6.59
N PRO A 204 3.15 -14.56 -5.75
CA PRO A 204 3.51 -14.27 -4.37
C PRO A 204 4.75 -13.37 -4.31
N CYS A 205 4.79 -12.49 -3.32
CA CYS A 205 5.94 -11.63 -3.05
C CYS A 205 6.77 -12.18 -1.88
N SER A 206 8.09 -11.99 -1.95
CA SER A 206 8.97 -12.20 -0.81
C SER A 206 8.89 -10.98 0.12
N VAL A 207 8.75 -11.21 1.43
CA VAL A 207 8.76 -10.15 2.44
C VAL A 207 10.02 -10.29 3.27
N GLN A 208 10.78 -9.21 3.42
CA GLN A 208 12.03 -9.20 4.18
C GLN A 208 12.03 -8.02 5.16
N PRO A 209 12.41 -8.20 6.43
CA PRO A 209 12.59 -7.09 7.35
C PRO A 209 13.74 -6.20 6.88
N VAL A 210 13.60 -4.89 7.05
CA VAL A 210 14.64 -3.90 6.75
C VAL A 210 15.09 -3.29 8.06
N GLU A 211 16.34 -3.55 8.43
CA GLU A 211 16.94 -2.92 9.60
C GLU A 211 17.21 -1.44 9.32
N VAL A 212 16.62 -0.57 10.12
CA VAL A 212 16.81 0.88 10.03
C VAL A 212 17.39 1.36 11.37
N PRO A 213 18.57 2.02 11.37
CA PRO A 213 19.13 2.59 12.60
C PRO A 213 18.13 3.53 13.27
N ALA A 214 17.99 3.46 14.60
CA ALA A 214 16.98 4.23 15.36
C ALA A 214 16.99 5.74 15.04
N LYS A 215 18.19 6.35 14.94
CA LYS A 215 18.35 7.77 14.57
C LYS A 215 17.79 8.09 13.18
N LEU A 216 17.90 7.16 12.23
CA LEU A 216 17.35 7.31 10.90
C LEU A 216 15.83 7.06 10.89
N ALA A 217 15.37 6.07 11.66
CA ALA A 217 13.95 5.77 11.79
C ALA A 217 13.16 6.97 12.36
N GLU A 218 13.71 7.64 13.38
CA GLU A 218 13.14 8.86 13.96
C GLU A 218 13.07 10.00 12.93
N LYS A 219 14.15 10.25 12.19
CA LYS A 219 14.20 11.25 11.11
C LYS A 219 13.19 10.98 10.00
N LEU A 220 12.90 9.71 9.73
CA LEU A 220 11.95 9.27 8.71
C LEU A 220 10.51 9.13 9.25
N GLY A 221 10.27 9.44 10.53
CA GLY A 221 8.96 9.34 11.16
C GLY A 221 8.39 7.92 11.18
N LEU A 222 9.26 6.90 11.24
CA LEU A 222 8.83 5.51 11.23
C LEU A 222 8.26 5.11 12.58
N ARG A 223 6.99 4.72 12.57
CA ARG A 223 6.29 4.10 13.70
C ARG A 223 6.00 2.64 13.30
N GLY A 224 6.76 1.69 13.82
CA GLY A 224 6.65 0.26 13.49
C GLY A 224 7.91 -0.30 12.85
N ARG A 225 7.76 -1.45 12.19
CA ARG A 225 8.85 -2.14 11.47
C ARG A 225 8.73 -1.88 9.97
N LEU A 226 9.88 -1.73 9.33
CA LEU A 226 9.97 -1.55 7.89
C LEU A 226 10.22 -2.89 7.22
N TYR A 227 9.48 -3.17 6.15
CA TYR A 227 9.64 -4.37 5.35
C TYR A 227 9.85 -4.03 3.88
N ALA A 228 10.70 -4.80 3.22
CA ALA A 228 10.85 -4.83 1.78
C ALA A 228 9.97 -5.96 1.22
N VAL A 229 9.02 -5.59 0.36
CA VAL A 229 8.20 -6.54 -0.39
C VAL A 229 8.72 -6.60 -1.82
N VAL A 230 9.23 -7.75 -2.22
CA VAL A 230 10.01 -7.93 -3.45
C VAL A 230 9.36 -8.97 -4.35
N SER A 231 9.28 -8.67 -5.64
CA SER A 231 8.87 -9.61 -6.67
C SER A 231 9.67 -9.43 -7.95
N LYS A 232 9.81 -10.52 -8.72
CA LYS A 232 10.54 -10.57 -9.99
C LYS A 232 9.56 -10.90 -11.09
N ILE A 233 9.38 -9.99 -12.05
CA ILE A 233 8.49 -10.17 -13.19
C ILE A 233 9.34 -10.55 -14.41
N LYS A 234 8.95 -11.63 -15.10
CA LYS A 234 9.51 -11.93 -16.43
C LYS A 234 8.92 -10.96 -17.45
N PRO A 235 9.72 -10.38 -18.37
CA PRO A 235 9.22 -9.46 -19.37
C PRO A 235 8.14 -10.15 -20.20
N ASP A 236 6.98 -9.51 -20.26
CA ASP A 236 5.83 -9.98 -21.02
C ASP A 236 5.15 -8.75 -21.65
N PRO A 237 5.14 -8.61 -22.99
CA PRO A 237 4.60 -7.43 -23.66
C PRO A 237 3.10 -7.21 -23.42
N ASP A 238 2.38 -8.23 -22.96
CA ASP A 238 0.95 -8.12 -22.69
C ASP A 238 0.69 -7.45 -21.34
N ILE A 239 1.63 -7.52 -20.40
CA ILE A 239 1.48 -6.96 -19.05
C ILE A 239 1.78 -5.47 -19.06
N ARG A 240 0.78 -4.62 -18.77
CA ARG A 240 0.89 -3.15 -18.79
C ARG A 240 0.86 -2.50 -17.41
N ARG A 241 0.33 -3.18 -16.39
CA ARG A 241 0.23 -2.64 -15.03
C ARG A 241 0.45 -3.74 -13.99
N TYR A 242 0.96 -3.36 -12.83
CA TYR A 242 0.99 -4.22 -11.66
C TYR A 242 0.45 -3.51 -10.43
N GLU A 243 -0.07 -4.29 -9.48
CA GLU A 243 -0.51 -3.83 -8.18
C GLU A 243 0.02 -4.76 -7.08
N LEU A 244 0.46 -4.18 -5.97
CA LEU A 244 0.75 -4.90 -4.75
C LEU A 244 -0.53 -4.97 -3.91
N ALA A 245 -0.97 -6.17 -3.60
CA ALA A 245 -2.18 -6.42 -2.81
C ALA A 245 -1.93 -7.42 -1.68
N THR A 246 -2.81 -7.39 -0.69
CA THR A 246 -2.88 -8.40 0.36
C THR A 246 -4.32 -8.71 0.73
N TRP A 247 -4.53 -9.92 1.23
CA TRP A 247 -5.84 -10.51 1.51
C TRP A 247 -6.20 -10.42 2.99
N ARG A 248 -7.50 -10.30 3.28
CA ARG A 248 -8.07 -10.17 4.63
C ARG A 248 -9.25 -11.11 4.84
#